data_AF-A0A963MR40-F1
#
_entry.id   AF-A0A963MR40-F1
#
_cell.length_a   1.000
_cell.length_b   1.000
_cell.length_c   1.000
_cell.angle_alpha   90.00
_cell.angle_beta   90.00
_cell.angle_gamma   90.00
#
_symmetry.space_group_name_H-M   'P 1'
#
loop_
_entity.id
_entity.type
_entity.pdbx_description
1 polymer ?
#
loop_
_entity_poly.entity_id
_entity_poly.type
_entity_poly.pdbx_seq_one_letter_code
_entity_poly.pdbx_strand_id
1 'polypeptide(L)' 'FSLKEIRGLLKLKNNPDTKCGEVKALAKKKLADVTAKISSLKAMKKDLNRLLNECTEAAASLNSCPIVDSLDGKKKQK' A
#
# COMPACT_ATOMS: atom_id res chain seq x y z
N PHE A 1 -4.38 11.32 8.25
CA PHE A 1 -5.72 10.93 8.76
C PHE A 1 -6.75 11.21 7.68
N SER A 2 -7.82 10.42 7.56
CA SER A 2 -8.97 10.72 6.69
C SER A 2 -9.83 11.84 7.28
N LEU A 3 -10.71 12.45 6.48
CA LEU A 3 -11.64 13.47 6.99
C LEU A 3 -12.52 12.95 8.14
N LYS A 4 -12.93 11.67 8.08
CA LYS A 4 -13.68 11.02 9.17
C LYS A 4 -12.85 10.93 10.45
N GLU A 5 -11.59 10.52 10.34
CA GLU A 5 -10.67 10.43 11.49
C GLU A 5 -10.37 11.82 12.08
N ILE A 6 -10.18 12.84 11.25
CA ILE A 6 -9.95 14.23 11.68
C ILE A 6 -11.17 14.76 12.43
N ARG A 7 -12.38 14.55 11.91
CA ARG A 7 -13.62 14.90 12.65
C ARG A 7 -13.69 14.21 14.00
N GLY A 8 -13.26 12.95 14.09
CA GLY A 8 -13.16 12.21 15.36
C GLY A 8 -12.19 12.88 16.34
N LEU A 9 -10.99 13.24 15.88
CA LEU A 9 -10.00 13.94 16.70
C LEU A 9 -10.48 15.31 17.19
N LEU A 10 -11.18 16.07 16.33
CA LEU A 10 -11.76 17.35 16.72
C LEU A 10 -12.85 17.21 17.79
N LYS A 11 -13.68 16.16 17.71
CA LYS A 11 -14.67 15.87 18.76
C LYS A 11 -14.01 15.56 20.10
N LEU A 12 -12.95 14.75 20.08
CA LEU A 12 -12.16 14.44 21.29
C LEU A 12 -11.51 15.70 21.88
N LYS A 13 -10.92 16.55 21.04
CA LYS A 13 -10.32 17.82 21.50
C LYS A 13 -11.33 18.71 22.24
N ASN A 14 -12.59 18.73 21.81
CA ASN A 14 -13.62 19.59 22.38
C ASN A 14 -14.31 18.98 23.63
N ASN A 15 -13.97 17.75 24.02
CA ASN A 15 -14.48 17.12 25.23
C ASN A 15 -13.45 17.23 26.37
N PRO A 16 -13.76 17.96 27.47
CA PRO A 16 -12.83 18.20 28.58
C PRO A 16 -12.40 16.94 29.33
N ASP A 17 -13.19 15.87 29.28
CA ASP A 17 -12.86 14.59 29.94
C ASP A 17 -11.93 13.69 29.11
N THR A 18 -11.62 14.10 27.87
CA THR A 18 -10.79 13.31 26.96
C THR A 18 -9.37 13.19 27.50
N LYS A 19 -8.89 11.95 27.60
CA LYS A 19 -7.54 11.66 28.04
C LYS A 19 -6.59 11.56 26.84
N CYS A 20 -5.34 11.97 27.03
CA CYS A 20 -4.28 11.81 26.03
C CYS A 20 -4.13 10.35 25.53
N GLY A 21 -4.47 9.37 26.39
CA GLY A 21 -4.50 7.95 26.03
C GLY A 21 -5.44 7.61 24.87
N GLU A 22 -6.57 8.29 24.75
CA GLU A 22 -7.56 8.07 23.67
C GLU A 22 -7.03 8.57 22.34
N VAL A 23 -6.44 9.76 22.32
CA VAL A 23 -5.77 10.32 21.14
C VAL A 23 -4.57 9.45 20.73
N LYS A 24 -3.79 8.96 21.71
CA LYS A 24 -2.66 8.04 21.48
C LYS A 24 -3.12 6.74 20.85
N ALA A 25 -4.27 6.18 21.25
CA ALA A 25 -4.81 4.97 20.66
C ALA A 25 -5.17 5.17 19.17
N LEU A 26 -5.80 6.28 18.82
CA LEU A 26 -6.10 6.62 17.43
C LEU A 26 -4.83 6.82 16.59
N ALA A 27 -3.83 7.51 17.13
CA ALA A 27 -2.54 7.68 16.46
C ALA A 27 -1.83 6.35 16.22
N LYS A 28 -1.82 5.45 17.22
CA LYS A 28 -1.26 4.09 17.08
C LYS A 28 -1.97 3.29 15.99
N LYS A 29 -3.30 3.32 15.96
CA LYS A 29 -4.08 2.68 14.89
C LYS A 29 -3.69 3.23 13.53
N LYS A 30 -3.60 4.55 13.39
CA LYS A 30 -3.23 5.17 12.11
C LYS A 30 -1.83 4.80 11.66
N LEU A 31 -0.89 4.72 12.61
CA LEU A 31 0.48 4.27 12.33
C LEU A 31 0.51 2.81 11.84
N ALA A 32 -0.31 1.94 12.41
CA ALA A 32 -0.43 0.56 11.95
C ALA A 32 -0.96 0.51 10.50
N ASP A 33 -2.01 1.27 10.19
CA ASP A 33 -2.57 1.34 8.83
C ASP A 33 -1.54 1.85 7.81
N VAL A 34 -0.79 2.90 8.15
CA VAL A 34 0.27 3.45 7.29
C VAL A 34 1.38 2.42 7.07
N THR A 35 1.83 1.76 8.14
CA THR A 35 2.87 0.72 8.06
C THR A 35 2.43 -0.44 7.18
N ALA A 36 1.18 -0.89 7.32
CA ALA A 36 0.61 -1.93 6.47
C ALA A 36 0.57 -1.52 4.99
N LYS A 37 0.16 -0.28 4.70
CA LYS A 37 0.14 0.24 3.32
C LYS A 37 1.55 0.35 2.73
N ILE A 38 2.54 0.77 3.51
CA ILE A 38 3.95 0.80 3.09
C ILE A 38 4.44 -0.59 2.77
N SER A 39 4.12 -1.59 3.61
CA SER A 39 4.51 -2.98 3.36
C SER A 39 3.94 -3.50 2.02
N SER A 40 2.65 -3.28 1.79
CA SER A 40 1.99 -3.63 0.54
C SER A 40 2.60 -2.91 -0.67
N LEU A 41 2.89 -1.61 -0.56
CA LEU A 41 3.55 -0.84 -1.63
C LEU A 41 4.99 -1.30 -1.90
N LYS A 42 5.73 -1.70 -0.87
CA LYS A 42 7.07 -2.28 -1.03
C LYS A 42 7.03 -3.62 -1.76
N ALA A 43 6.05 -4.48 -1.45
CA ALA A 43 5.85 -5.73 -2.16
C ALA A 43 5.54 -5.49 -3.64
N MET A 44 4.57 -4.61 -3.94
CA MET A 44 4.25 -4.23 -5.32
C MET A 44 5.45 -3.63 -6.06
N LYS A 45 6.25 -2.78 -5.40
CA LYS A 45 7.48 -2.24 -5.99
C LYS A 45 8.48 -3.35 -6.32
N LYS A 46 8.66 -4.33 -5.43
CA LYS A 46 9.56 -5.47 -5.67
C LYS A 46 9.11 -6.26 -6.90
N ASP A 47 7.82 -6.54 -7.01
CA ASP A 47 7.27 -7.28 -8.14
C ASP A 47 7.41 -6.52 -9.44
N LEU A 48 7.09 -5.22 -9.46
CA LEU A 48 7.29 -4.36 -10.63
C LEU A 48 8.75 -4.30 -11.06
N ASN A 49 9.69 -4.15 -10.12
CA ASN A 49 11.12 -4.16 -10.42
C ASN A 49 11.57 -5.49 -11.04
N ARG A 50 11.05 -6.62 -10.54
CA ARG A 50 11.33 -7.93 -11.12
C ARG A 50 10.84 -8.01 -12.56
N LEU A 51 9.61 -7.59 -12.83
CA LEU A 51 9.04 -7.61 -14.18
C LEU A 51 9.79 -6.69 -15.15
N LEU A 52 10.22 -5.51 -14.68
CA LEU A 52 11.04 -4.60 -15.49
C LEU A 52 12.41 -5.20 -15.82
N ASN A 53 13.05 -5.90 -14.88
CA ASN A 53 14.32 -6.58 -15.12
C ASN A 53 14.19 -7.81 -16.02
N GLU A 54 13.06 -8.51 -15.97
CA GLU A 54 12.76 -9.65 -16.86
C GLU A 54 12.37 -9.19 -18.26
N CYS A 55 11.84 -7.97 -18.39
CA CYS A 55 11.53 -7.34 -19.66
C CYS A 55 12.79 -6.81 -20.35
N THR A 56 13.71 -7.73 -20.68
CA THR A 56 14.84 -7.47 -21.56
C THR A 56 14.42 -7.68 -23.00
N GLU A 57 14.91 -6.81 -23.89
CA GLU A 57 14.72 -6.79 -25.35
C GLU A 57 13.62 -5.88 -25.89
N ALA A 58 14.05 -4.77 -26.50
CA ALA A 58 13.24 -3.86 -27.31
C ALA A 58 12.66 -4.50 -28.59
N ALA A 59 12.93 -5.78 -28.84
CA ALA A 59 12.54 -6.53 -30.04
C ALA A 59 11.55 -7.69 -29.78
N ALA A 60 11.15 -7.94 -28.52
CA ALA A 60 10.18 -8.97 -28.20
C ALA A 60 8.74 -8.48 -28.51
N SER A 61 7.95 -9.31 -29.20
CA SER A 61 6.53 -9.02 -29.44
C SER A 61 5.77 -8.86 -28.11
N LEU A 62 4.64 -8.14 -28.10
CA LEU A 62 3.79 -8.03 -26.91
C LEU A 62 3.37 -9.40 -26.33
N ASN A 63 3.26 -10.42 -27.18
CA ASN A 63 2.96 -11.81 -26.79
C ASN A 63 4.08 -12.50 -25.99
N SER A 64 5.25 -11.88 -25.90
CA SER A 64 6.42 -12.37 -25.16
C SER A 64 6.83 -11.41 -24.03
N CYS A 65 6.01 -10.39 -23.73
CA CYS A 65 6.31 -9.41 -22.70
C CYS A 65 5.98 -9.96 -21.31
N PRO A 66 6.97 -10.14 -20.40
CA PRO A 66 6.73 -10.70 -19.07
C PRO A 66 5.77 -9.88 -18.21
N ILE A 67 5.67 -8.56 -18.47
CA ILE A 67 4.73 -7.66 -17.80
C ILE A 67 3.29 -8.01 -18.18
N VAL A 68 3.01 -8.16 -19.49
CA VAL A 68 1.67 -8.50 -20.00
C VAL A 68 1.27 -9.91 -19.57
N ASP A 69 2.18 -10.88 -19.68
CA ASP A 69 1.96 -12.26 -19.24
C ASP A 69 1.58 -12.36 -17.75
N SER A 70 2.20 -11.52 -16.91
CA SER A 70 1.92 -11.48 -15.47
C SER A 70 0.55 -10.86 -15.14
N LEU A 71 0.04 -9.97 -15.99
CA LEU A 71 -1.30 -9.36 -15.86
C LEU A 71 -2.41 -10.29 -16.36
N ASP A 72 -2.14 -11.07 -17.42
CA ASP A 72 -3.07 -12.06 -17.98
C ASP A 72 -3.25 -13.30 -17.09
N GLY A 73 -2.57 -13.36 -15.95
CA GLY A 73 -2.67 -14.48 -15.01
C GLY A 73 -2.08 -15.78 -15.55
N LYS A 74 -1.36 -15.75 -16.69
CA LYS A 74 -0.61 -16.90 -17.22
C LYS A 74 0.64 -17.11 -16.38
N LYS A 75 0.46 -17.63 -15.16
CA LYS A 75 1.56 -18.10 -14.33
C LYS A 75 2.29 -19.20 -15.09
N LYS A 76 3.46 -18.91 -15.66
CA LYS A 76 4.46 -19.95 -15.95
C LYS A 76 5.01 -20.43 -14.62
N GLN A 77 4.28 -21.35 -13.99
CA GLN A 77 4.83 -22.19 -12.92
C GLN A 77 5.89 -23.08 -13.56
N LYS A 78 7.15 -22.89 -13.18
CA LYS A 78 8.23 -23.85 -13.38
C LYS A 78 8.83 -24.14 -12.01
#